data_AF-A0A1V5IC67-F1
#
_entry.id   AF-A0A1V5IC67-F1
#
_cell.length_a   1.000
_cell.length_b   1.000
_cell.length_c   1.000
_cell.angle_alpha   90.00
_cell.angle_beta   90.00
_cell.angle_gamma   90.00
#
_symmetry.space_group_name_H-M   'P 1'
#
loop_
_entity.id
_entity.type
_entity.pdbx_description
1 polymer ?
#
loop_
_entity_poly.entity_id
_entity_poly.type
_entity_poly.pdbx_seq_one_letter_code
_entity_poly.pdbx_strand_id
1 'polypeptide(L)'
;MLKITCYDKIKLLSLFSDLTHYYSLTAGYQPQWILGYFIQDIEQKIPISIPYSNQFTLPTLNISSDSAMTIAHIDFDDLIQFPNPTGGWTYSYDSSGWPGPFCGFRIDTVVNRISFVFAYKKVIKATYPNPATTRYQGRYRGRIYKFFNNICPVVIDYDEKTDWVEDLASLENAANEFIGFYIENGISESTLYTGLVSVGLIDGRSYGSSQYVNHWVEAHFHGNLFPAMLFPGKAYENYNDEQTDNLKALKAMLMLYNATIFSDPEGRIVLKNKDAYTSAIIDIDADDVVSLVNKRGNPEKPEINCLDILAGDTTQLQSRIKDYLIDFHDSKWSCEAVIDQLSKYNLSLQSKLRIQNNIYAITELERNYIDDEYKVKAWLL
;
A
#
# COMPACT_ATOMS: atom_id res chain seq x y z
N MET A 1 -10.14 51.80 -5.44
CA MET A 1 -8.94 50.95 -5.56
C MET A 1 -9.44 49.52 -5.72
N LEU A 2 -9.39 48.96 -6.94
CA LEU A 2 -9.90 47.61 -7.24
C LEU A 2 -8.79 46.61 -6.88
N LYS A 3 -8.99 45.79 -5.84
CA LYS A 3 -8.09 44.66 -5.54
C LYS A 3 -8.53 43.47 -6.39
N ILE A 4 -7.77 43.16 -7.43
CA ILE A 4 -7.92 41.92 -8.18
C ILE A 4 -7.01 40.89 -7.50
N THR A 5 -7.61 39.87 -6.88
CA THR A 5 -6.85 38.75 -6.31
C THR A 5 -6.66 37.70 -7.39
N CYS A 6 -5.45 37.61 -7.94
CA CYS A 6 -5.08 36.52 -8.84
C CYS A 6 -4.69 35.30 -7.99
N TYR A 7 -5.44 34.21 -8.11
CA TYR A 7 -5.07 32.92 -7.54
C TYR A 7 -4.21 32.16 -8.56
N ASP A 8 -3.15 31.50 -8.10
CA ASP A 8 -2.43 30.53 -8.95
C ASP A 8 -3.35 29.32 -9.25
N LYS A 9 -3.03 28.56 -10.31
CA LYS A 9 -3.83 27.41 -10.74
C LYS A 9 -4.02 26.37 -9.64
N ILE A 10 -3.05 26.18 -8.75
CA ILE A 10 -3.09 25.20 -7.66
C ILE A 10 -4.05 25.66 -6.57
N LYS A 11 -4.04 26.95 -6.23
CA LYS A 11 -4.94 27.56 -5.26
C LYS A 11 -6.39 27.62 -5.77
N LEU A 12 -6.59 27.56 -7.08
CA LEU A 12 -7.91 27.32 -7.67
C LEU A 12 -8.35 25.86 -7.47
N LEU A 13 -7.45 24.88 -7.46
CA LEU A 13 -7.80 23.47 -7.23
C LEU A 13 -8.42 23.23 -5.83
N SER A 14 -7.98 23.97 -4.81
CA SER A 14 -8.54 23.84 -3.46
C SER A 14 -9.94 24.42 -3.29
N LEU A 15 -10.44 25.21 -4.26
CA LEU A 15 -11.79 25.79 -4.26
C LEU A 15 -12.83 24.86 -4.91
N PHE A 16 -12.40 23.83 -5.65
CA PHE A 16 -13.26 22.89 -6.37
C PHE A 16 -13.16 21.45 -5.84
N SER A 17 -12.73 21.28 -4.58
CA SER A 17 -12.41 19.99 -3.96
C SER A 17 -13.58 19.02 -3.75
N ASP A 18 -14.82 19.51 -3.88
CA ASP A 18 -16.03 18.82 -3.40
C ASP A 18 -16.75 18.02 -4.50
N LEU A 19 -16.09 17.74 -5.62
CA LEU A 19 -16.68 17.02 -6.74
C LEU A 19 -16.54 15.51 -6.50
N THR A 20 -17.65 14.88 -6.10
CA THR A 20 -17.73 13.45 -5.78
C THR A 20 -17.75 12.62 -7.06
N HIS A 21 -16.68 11.87 -7.30
CA HIS A 21 -16.66 10.80 -8.30
C HIS A 21 -16.74 9.43 -7.62
N TYR A 22 -17.37 8.48 -8.31
CA TYR A 22 -17.51 7.11 -7.81
C TYR A 22 -16.24 6.30 -8.10
N TYR A 23 -15.68 5.64 -7.07
CA TYR A 23 -14.42 4.89 -7.15
C TYR A 23 -14.62 3.42 -6.84
N SER A 24 -14.52 2.56 -7.84
CA SER A 24 -14.25 1.13 -7.61
C SER A 24 -13.65 0.46 -8.85
N LEU A 25 -12.49 0.92 -9.33
CA LEU A 25 -11.74 0.08 -10.27
C LEU A 25 -11.18 -1.12 -9.51
N THR A 26 -11.61 -2.31 -9.93
CA THR A 26 -11.17 -3.57 -9.33
C THR A 26 -9.67 -3.81 -9.49
N ALA A 27 -9.00 -3.14 -10.44
CA ALA A 27 -7.56 -3.21 -10.67
C ALA A 27 -6.75 -2.14 -9.91
N GLY A 28 -7.41 -1.24 -9.19
CA GLY A 28 -6.76 -0.06 -8.59
C GLY A 28 -6.41 1.01 -9.62
N TYR A 29 -5.72 2.05 -9.16
CA TYR A 29 -5.41 3.26 -9.94
C TYR A 29 -3.93 3.56 -9.93
N GLN A 30 -3.37 3.92 -11.08
CA GLN A 30 -2.05 4.54 -11.12
C GLN A 30 -2.08 5.92 -10.44
N PRO A 31 -0.97 6.37 -9.83
CA PRO A 31 -0.90 7.68 -9.18
C PRO A 31 -1.29 8.84 -10.11
N GLN A 32 -0.88 8.74 -11.37
CA GLN A 32 -1.24 9.70 -12.43
C GLN A 32 -2.76 9.82 -12.60
N TRP A 33 -3.47 8.69 -12.54
CA TRP A 33 -4.91 8.64 -12.73
C TRP A 33 -5.65 9.22 -11.53
N ILE A 34 -5.15 9.00 -10.31
CA ILE A 34 -5.69 9.65 -9.11
C ILE A 34 -5.64 11.17 -9.25
N LEU A 35 -4.50 11.71 -9.72
CA LEU A 35 -4.40 13.13 -10.04
C LEU A 35 -5.35 13.53 -11.18
N GLY A 36 -5.35 12.78 -12.28
CA GLY A 36 -6.21 13.02 -13.44
C GLY A 36 -7.70 13.13 -13.08
N TYR A 37 -8.21 12.19 -12.27
CA TYR A 37 -9.58 12.22 -11.79
C TYR A 37 -9.85 13.39 -10.84
N PHE A 38 -8.89 13.75 -9.97
CA PHE A 38 -9.03 14.93 -9.12
C PHE A 38 -9.18 16.23 -9.95
N ILE A 39 -8.49 16.31 -11.09
CA ILE A 39 -8.48 17.54 -11.91
C ILE A 39 -9.51 17.54 -13.04
N GLN A 40 -10.06 16.40 -13.44
CA GLN A 40 -10.98 16.29 -14.58
C GLN A 40 -12.23 17.18 -14.45
N ASP A 41 -12.84 17.24 -13.27
CA ASP A 41 -14.01 18.11 -13.05
C ASP A 41 -13.66 19.59 -12.93
N ILE A 42 -12.40 19.86 -12.59
CA ILE A 42 -11.87 21.22 -12.53
C ILE A 42 -11.58 21.72 -13.95
N GLU A 43 -11.08 20.85 -14.84
CA GLU A 43 -10.85 21.16 -16.25
C GLU A 43 -12.11 21.64 -16.97
N GLN A 44 -13.28 21.10 -16.60
CA GLN A 44 -14.56 21.55 -17.14
C GLN A 44 -14.92 22.99 -16.74
N LYS A 45 -14.30 23.54 -15.67
CA LYS A 45 -14.56 24.89 -15.16
C LYS A 45 -13.44 25.87 -15.47
N ILE A 46 -12.19 25.42 -15.52
CA ILE A 46 -11.00 26.23 -15.73
C ILE A 46 -10.07 25.47 -16.67
N PRO A 47 -9.57 26.09 -17.76
CA PRO A 47 -8.64 25.45 -18.66
C PRO A 47 -7.32 25.12 -17.93
N ILE A 48 -7.13 23.85 -17.66
CA ILE A 48 -5.91 23.27 -17.11
C ILE A 48 -5.42 22.18 -18.05
N SER A 49 -4.10 22.02 -18.14
CA SER A 49 -3.51 20.93 -18.92
C SER A 49 -3.16 19.79 -17.97
N ILE A 50 -3.76 18.63 -18.23
CA ILE A 50 -3.48 17.38 -17.50
C ILE A 50 -2.10 16.85 -17.92
N PRO A 51 -1.22 16.48 -16.98
CA PRO A 51 0.09 15.95 -17.31
C PRO A 51 -0.02 14.66 -18.15
N TYR A 52 0.82 14.58 -19.19
CA TYR A 52 1.03 13.33 -19.94
C TYR A 52 1.92 12.37 -19.14
N SER A 53 1.67 11.07 -19.30
CA SER A 53 1.99 9.98 -18.37
C SER A 53 3.46 9.63 -18.09
N ASN A 54 4.45 10.40 -18.52
CA ASN A 54 5.86 9.98 -18.51
C ASN A 54 6.74 10.61 -17.41
N GLN A 55 6.19 11.46 -16.55
CA GLN A 55 7.03 12.26 -15.62
C GLN A 55 7.08 11.74 -14.18
N PHE A 56 6.05 11.03 -13.72
CA PHE A 56 6.04 10.47 -12.37
C PHE A 56 6.71 9.10 -12.35
N THR A 57 7.80 9.01 -11.58
CA THR A 57 8.53 7.77 -11.34
C THR A 57 8.12 7.23 -9.98
N LEU A 58 7.82 5.95 -9.89
CA LEU A 58 7.51 5.36 -8.61
C LEU A 58 8.76 5.37 -7.70
N PRO A 59 8.69 5.87 -6.45
CA PRO A 59 9.78 5.72 -5.51
C PRO A 59 10.13 4.25 -5.28
N THR A 60 11.35 4.01 -4.79
CA THR A 60 11.82 2.66 -4.51
C THR A 60 12.16 2.50 -3.04
N LEU A 61 11.46 1.58 -2.38
CA LEU A 61 11.80 1.05 -1.07
C LEU A 61 11.74 -0.47 -1.19
N ASN A 62 12.86 -1.07 -1.59
CA ASN A 62 12.94 -2.50 -1.85
C ASN A 62 13.19 -3.28 -0.57
N ILE A 63 12.29 -4.21 -0.27
CA ILE A 63 12.49 -5.27 0.70
C ILE A 63 13.28 -6.39 0.03
N SER A 64 14.42 -6.77 0.60
CA SER A 64 15.27 -7.85 0.08
C SER A 64 14.58 -9.21 0.24
N SER A 65 14.89 -10.15 -0.65
CA SER A 65 14.45 -11.55 -0.50
C SER A 65 15.03 -12.22 0.75
N ASP A 66 16.25 -11.84 1.16
CA ASP A 66 16.93 -12.41 2.33
C ASP A 66 16.33 -11.94 3.66
N SER A 67 15.58 -10.83 3.60
CA SER A 67 14.84 -10.25 4.73
C SER A 67 13.37 -10.02 4.33
N ALA A 68 12.80 -10.99 3.62
CA ALA A 68 11.41 -10.94 3.18
C ALA A 68 10.49 -10.69 4.38
N MET A 69 9.50 -9.84 4.16
CA MET A 69 8.59 -9.40 5.22
C MET A 69 7.42 -10.37 5.34
N THR A 70 7.18 -10.89 6.54
CA THR A 70 5.97 -11.66 6.84
C THR A 70 4.75 -10.76 6.77
N ILE A 71 3.83 -11.07 5.87
CA ILE A 71 2.57 -10.31 5.64
C ILE A 71 1.34 -11.06 6.14
N ALA A 72 1.46 -12.37 6.40
CA ALA A 72 0.46 -13.16 7.11
C ALA A 72 1.16 -14.29 7.86
N HIS A 73 0.67 -14.61 9.06
CA HIS A 73 1.10 -15.74 9.87
C HIS A 73 -0.15 -16.47 10.37
N ILE A 74 -0.20 -17.79 10.20
CA ILE A 74 -1.35 -18.62 10.55
C ILE A 74 -0.86 -19.84 11.32
N ASP A 75 -1.11 -19.83 12.62
CA ASP A 75 -0.95 -21.02 13.47
C ASP A 75 -2.08 -22.03 13.21
N PHE A 76 -1.76 -23.32 13.28
CA PHE A 76 -2.71 -24.41 13.14
C PHE A 76 -2.34 -25.68 13.93
N ASP A 77 -1.37 -25.59 14.85
CA ASP A 77 -0.99 -26.68 15.76
C ASP A 77 -2.13 -27.09 16.71
N ASP A 78 -2.96 -26.14 17.11
CA ASP A 78 -4.17 -26.39 17.90
C ASP A 78 -5.15 -27.34 17.20
N LEU A 79 -5.23 -27.32 15.86
CA LEU A 79 -6.10 -28.22 15.10
C LEU A 79 -5.67 -29.69 15.19
N ILE A 80 -4.38 -29.94 15.44
CA ILE A 80 -3.83 -31.29 15.59
C ILE A 80 -3.69 -31.71 17.06
N GLN A 81 -3.84 -30.79 18.02
CA GLN A 81 -3.68 -31.13 19.43
C GLN A 81 -4.78 -32.07 19.93
N PHE A 82 -4.40 -33.21 20.51
CA PHE A 82 -5.35 -34.10 21.18
C PHE A 82 -5.81 -33.53 22.54
N PRO A 83 -7.07 -33.79 22.94
CA PRO A 83 -7.55 -33.40 24.26
C PRO A 83 -6.68 -33.99 25.40
N ASN A 84 -6.36 -33.14 26.37
CA ASN A 84 -5.59 -33.50 27.56
C ASN A 84 -6.21 -32.79 28.78
N PRO A 85 -6.52 -33.48 29.91
CA PRO A 85 -6.35 -34.91 30.16
C PRO A 85 -7.21 -35.81 29.25
N THR A 86 -6.77 -37.04 29.02
CA THR A 86 -7.43 -37.93 28.06
C THR A 86 -8.78 -38.48 28.54
N GLY A 87 -9.03 -38.48 29.85
CA GLY A 87 -10.30 -38.94 30.42
C GLY A 87 -10.63 -40.43 30.14
N GLY A 88 -9.61 -41.25 29.84
CA GLY A 88 -9.77 -42.66 29.48
C GLY A 88 -10.02 -42.91 27.98
N TRP A 89 -10.04 -41.87 27.15
CA TRP A 89 -10.12 -41.98 25.70
C TRP A 89 -8.73 -42.14 25.07
N THR A 90 -8.65 -42.89 23.98
CA THR A 90 -7.49 -42.91 23.08
C THR A 90 -7.79 -42.06 21.86
N TYR A 91 -6.88 -41.15 21.49
CA TYR A 91 -7.07 -40.27 20.33
C TYR A 91 -6.13 -40.65 19.19
N SER A 92 -6.65 -40.55 17.97
CA SER A 92 -5.88 -40.66 16.72
C SER A 92 -6.48 -39.76 15.65
N TYR A 93 -5.80 -39.65 14.50
CA TYR A 93 -6.35 -38.97 13.33
C TYR A 93 -7.09 -39.95 12.44
N ASP A 94 -8.24 -39.54 11.91
CA ASP A 94 -8.98 -40.30 10.90
C ASP A 94 -8.52 -39.90 9.48
N SER A 95 -8.58 -40.85 8.54
CA SER A 95 -8.15 -40.64 7.15
C SER A 95 -9.05 -39.72 6.33
N SER A 96 -10.25 -39.41 6.83
CA SER A 96 -11.16 -38.42 6.22
C SER A 96 -10.70 -36.96 6.40
N GLY A 97 -9.73 -36.71 7.30
CA GLY A 97 -9.02 -35.44 7.40
C GLY A 97 -7.91 -35.31 6.35
N TRP A 98 -7.41 -34.09 6.15
CA TRP A 98 -6.33 -33.86 5.19
C TRP A 98 -4.96 -34.17 5.80
N PRO A 99 -4.00 -34.69 5.02
CA PRO A 99 -2.66 -34.98 5.50
C PRO A 99 -1.90 -33.70 5.90
N GLY A 100 -2.17 -32.58 5.22
CA GLY A 100 -1.66 -31.26 5.53
C GLY A 100 -2.62 -30.17 5.02
N PRO A 101 -2.33 -28.89 5.31
CA PRO A 101 -3.12 -27.78 4.80
C PRO A 101 -2.96 -27.61 3.29
N PHE A 102 -4.01 -27.12 2.62
CA PHE A 102 -3.86 -26.46 1.32
C PHE A 102 -3.52 -25.01 1.59
N CYS A 103 -2.38 -24.55 1.08
CA CYS A 103 -1.96 -23.17 1.24
C CYS A 103 -1.19 -22.65 0.02
N GLY A 104 -1.35 -21.36 -0.26
CA GLY A 104 -0.60 -20.69 -1.32
C GLY A 104 -1.33 -19.46 -1.83
N PHE A 105 -0.75 -18.84 -2.86
CA PHE A 105 -1.28 -17.66 -3.49
C PHE A 105 -2.24 -18.00 -4.62
N ARG A 106 -3.26 -17.17 -4.74
CA ARG A 106 -4.03 -16.96 -5.96
C ARG A 106 -3.69 -15.59 -6.50
N ILE A 107 -3.29 -15.53 -7.76
CA ILE A 107 -2.88 -14.30 -8.44
C ILE A 107 -3.91 -14.01 -9.52
N ASP A 108 -4.48 -12.81 -9.48
CA ASP A 108 -5.38 -12.30 -10.50
C ASP A 108 -4.77 -11.03 -11.09
N THR A 109 -4.11 -11.20 -12.24
CA THR A 109 -3.43 -10.10 -12.95
C THR A 109 -4.40 -9.15 -13.62
N VAL A 110 -5.65 -9.58 -13.89
CA VAL A 110 -6.67 -8.74 -14.55
C VAL A 110 -7.16 -7.67 -13.58
N VAL A 111 -7.37 -8.05 -12.32
CA VAL A 111 -7.80 -7.12 -11.26
C VAL A 111 -6.66 -6.70 -10.32
N ASN A 112 -5.42 -6.88 -10.76
CA ASN A 112 -4.20 -6.55 -10.01
C ASN A 112 -4.24 -6.97 -8.52
N ARG A 113 -4.74 -8.16 -8.24
CA ARG A 113 -5.00 -8.62 -6.87
C ARG A 113 -4.29 -9.92 -6.60
N ILE A 114 -3.75 -10.01 -5.39
CA ILE A 114 -3.16 -11.24 -4.88
C ILE A 114 -3.87 -11.63 -3.58
N SER A 115 -4.08 -12.92 -3.40
CA SER A 115 -4.66 -13.46 -2.18
C SER A 115 -3.84 -14.64 -1.67
N PHE A 116 -3.53 -14.66 -0.39
CA PHE A 116 -2.99 -15.86 0.26
C PHE A 116 -4.13 -16.64 0.89
N VAL A 117 -4.22 -17.91 0.53
CA VAL A 117 -5.30 -18.82 0.91
C VAL A 117 -4.70 -19.89 1.79
N PHE A 118 -5.36 -20.19 2.90
CA PHE A 118 -5.06 -21.31 3.77
C PHE A 118 -6.34 -22.06 4.07
N ALA A 119 -6.28 -23.39 4.00
CA ALA A 119 -7.35 -24.30 4.35
C ALA A 119 -6.79 -25.53 5.04
N TYR A 120 -7.29 -25.84 6.23
CA TYR A 120 -6.95 -27.08 6.90
C TYR A 120 -8.16 -27.73 7.54
N LYS A 121 -8.36 -29.00 7.18
CA LYS A 121 -9.36 -29.89 7.74
C LYS A 121 -8.66 -31.02 8.48
N LYS A 122 -8.99 -31.21 9.76
CA LYS A 122 -8.57 -32.38 10.52
C LYS A 122 -9.75 -33.05 11.20
N VAL A 123 -9.70 -34.38 11.25
CA VAL A 123 -10.70 -35.20 11.96
C VAL A 123 -9.99 -36.01 13.03
N ILE A 124 -10.38 -35.79 14.28
CA ILE A 124 -9.88 -36.55 15.42
C ILE A 124 -10.85 -37.67 15.72
N LYS A 125 -10.32 -38.88 15.85
CA LYS A 125 -11.02 -40.07 16.28
C LYS A 125 -10.69 -40.33 17.74
N ALA A 126 -11.72 -40.47 18.58
CA ALA A 126 -11.60 -40.88 19.97
C ALA A 126 -12.20 -42.27 20.14
N THR A 127 -11.48 -43.18 20.78
CA THR A 127 -11.96 -44.53 21.12
C THR A 127 -11.94 -44.74 22.63
N TYR A 128 -13.05 -45.27 23.16
CA TYR A 128 -13.18 -45.67 24.56
C TYR A 128 -13.26 -47.19 24.65
N PRO A 129 -12.58 -47.84 25.62
CA PRO A 129 -12.49 -49.29 25.66
C PRO A 129 -13.74 -49.98 26.23
N ASN A 130 -14.44 -49.38 27.20
CA ASN A 130 -15.59 -50.04 27.86
C ASN A 130 -16.60 -49.06 28.50
N PRO A 131 -17.84 -48.91 27.96
CA PRO A 131 -18.33 -49.58 26.76
C PRO A 131 -17.53 -49.15 25.53
N ALA A 132 -17.33 -50.07 24.59
CA ALA A 132 -16.60 -49.77 23.36
C ALA A 132 -17.37 -48.68 22.59
N THR A 133 -16.77 -47.51 22.43
CA THR A 133 -17.41 -46.37 21.76
C THR A 133 -16.37 -45.63 20.94
N THR A 134 -16.76 -45.20 19.74
CA THR A 134 -15.94 -44.35 18.88
C THR A 134 -16.67 -43.04 18.65
N ARG A 135 -15.94 -41.92 18.72
CA ARG A 135 -16.46 -40.60 18.39
C ARG A 135 -15.49 -39.84 17.49
N TYR A 136 -16.02 -38.90 16.75
CA TYR A 136 -15.27 -38.08 15.81
C TYR A 136 -15.49 -36.61 16.11
N GLN A 137 -14.47 -35.80 15.88
CA GLN A 137 -14.56 -34.34 15.92
C GLN A 137 -13.84 -33.78 14.69
N GLY A 138 -14.59 -33.08 13.84
CA GLY A 138 -14.05 -32.25 12.76
C GLY A 138 -13.54 -30.92 13.30
N ARG A 139 -12.38 -30.50 12.79
CA ARG A 139 -11.73 -29.21 13.05
C ARG A 139 -11.33 -28.58 11.72
N TYR A 140 -11.79 -27.37 11.48
CA TYR A 140 -11.70 -26.68 10.20
C TYR A 140 -11.17 -25.28 10.45
N ARG A 141 -10.11 -24.90 9.74
CA ARG A 141 -9.62 -23.51 9.72
C ARG A 141 -9.41 -23.08 8.30
N GLY A 142 -10.03 -21.95 7.96
CA GLY A 142 -9.86 -21.25 6.71
C GLY A 142 -9.44 -19.82 6.94
N ARG A 143 -8.52 -19.35 6.10
CA ARG A 143 -8.09 -17.96 6.05
C ARG A 143 -7.92 -17.54 4.61
N ILE A 144 -8.40 -16.35 4.27
CA ILE A 144 -8.17 -15.71 2.98
C ILE A 144 -7.67 -14.30 3.27
N TYR A 145 -6.40 -14.05 2.96
CA TYR A 145 -5.79 -12.73 3.02
C TYR A 145 -5.83 -12.13 1.63
N LYS A 146 -6.74 -11.19 1.38
CA LYS A 146 -6.78 -10.41 0.14
C LYS A 146 -5.88 -9.19 0.32
N PHE A 147 -4.75 -9.15 -0.36
CA PHE A 147 -3.81 -8.03 -0.21
C PHE A 147 -4.13 -6.91 -1.19
N PHE A 148 -4.24 -5.71 -0.65
CA PHE A 148 -4.33 -4.44 -1.37
C PHE A 148 -3.08 -3.62 -1.11
N ASN A 149 -2.79 -2.66 -2.00
CA ASN A 149 -1.65 -1.74 -1.82
C ASN A 149 -0.36 -2.50 -1.43
N ASN A 150 -0.10 -3.60 -2.15
CA ASN A 150 0.88 -4.66 -1.90
C ASN A 150 0.65 -5.51 -0.64
N ILE A 151 0.57 -4.90 0.53
CA ILE A 151 0.72 -5.61 1.82
C ILE A 151 -0.40 -5.34 2.82
N CYS A 152 -1.45 -4.63 2.41
CA CYS A 152 -2.55 -4.25 3.30
C CYS A 152 -3.65 -5.32 3.19
N PRO A 153 -3.79 -6.23 4.17
CA PRO A 153 -4.72 -7.34 4.04
C PRO A 153 -6.15 -6.93 4.36
N VAL A 154 -7.10 -7.52 3.64
CA VAL A 154 -8.44 -7.79 4.15
C VAL A 154 -8.49 -9.27 4.48
N VAL A 155 -8.76 -9.57 5.74
CA VAL A 155 -8.71 -10.92 6.30
C VAL A 155 -10.12 -11.47 6.42
N ILE A 156 -10.34 -12.67 5.86
CA ILE A 156 -11.61 -13.36 5.90
C ILE A 156 -11.35 -14.75 6.49
N ASP A 157 -12.03 -15.03 7.59
CA ASP A 157 -11.71 -16.15 8.46
C ASP A 157 -12.89 -17.12 8.59
N TYR A 158 -12.53 -18.39 8.69
CA TYR A 158 -13.43 -19.49 9.06
C TYR A 158 -12.73 -20.32 10.13
N ASP A 159 -13.40 -20.53 11.27
CA ASP A 159 -12.96 -21.49 12.29
C ASP A 159 -14.16 -22.26 12.78
N GLU A 160 -14.07 -23.58 12.68
CA GLU A 160 -15.11 -24.44 13.19
C GLU A 160 -14.51 -25.66 13.88
N LYS A 161 -15.03 -25.95 15.07
CA LYS A 161 -14.77 -27.16 15.82
C LYS A 161 -16.10 -27.77 16.20
N THR A 162 -16.42 -28.87 15.55
CA THR A 162 -17.67 -29.61 15.78
C THR A 162 -17.68 -30.25 17.18
N ASP A 163 -18.88 -30.55 17.66
CA ASP A 163 -19.05 -31.45 18.80
C ASP A 163 -18.57 -32.87 18.47
N TRP A 164 -18.40 -33.70 19.50
CA TRP A 164 -18.11 -35.12 19.30
C TRP A 164 -19.34 -35.85 18.78
N VAL A 165 -19.24 -36.38 17.56
CA VAL A 165 -20.31 -37.15 16.91
C VAL A 165 -19.97 -38.64 16.86
N GLU A 166 -20.97 -39.51 16.74
CA GLU A 166 -20.77 -40.96 16.76
C GLU A 166 -20.46 -41.53 15.37
N ASP A 167 -20.78 -40.79 14.30
CA ASP A 167 -20.61 -41.18 12.91
C ASP A 167 -19.90 -40.10 12.08
N LEU A 168 -19.10 -40.53 11.09
CA LEU A 168 -18.37 -39.61 10.22
C LEU A 168 -19.28 -38.80 9.29
N ALA A 169 -20.42 -39.37 8.88
CA ALA A 169 -21.37 -38.71 7.98
C ALA A 169 -21.95 -37.43 8.59
N SER A 170 -22.09 -37.36 9.92
CA SER A 170 -22.52 -36.14 10.61
C SER A 170 -21.57 -34.96 10.46
N LEU A 171 -20.32 -35.18 10.03
CA LEU A 171 -19.35 -34.11 9.76
C LEU A 171 -19.45 -33.55 8.32
N GLU A 172 -20.26 -34.14 7.44
CA GLU A 172 -20.35 -33.73 6.03
C GLU A 172 -20.87 -32.30 5.87
N ASN A 173 -21.84 -31.89 6.68
CA ASN A 173 -22.38 -30.52 6.62
C ASN A 173 -21.31 -29.48 6.92
N ALA A 174 -20.56 -29.64 8.01
CA ALA A 174 -19.44 -28.75 8.38
C ALA A 174 -18.33 -28.76 7.31
N ALA A 175 -18.03 -29.93 6.74
CA ALA A 175 -17.07 -30.02 5.64
C ALA A 175 -17.55 -29.28 4.37
N ASN A 176 -18.84 -29.38 4.03
CA ASN A 176 -19.43 -28.71 2.89
C ASN A 176 -19.52 -27.19 3.11
N GLU A 177 -19.87 -26.75 4.31
CA GLU A 177 -19.86 -25.34 4.70
C GLU A 177 -18.44 -24.75 4.61
N PHE A 178 -17.44 -25.48 5.10
CA PHE A 178 -16.04 -25.09 5.00
C PHE A 178 -15.56 -24.92 3.55
N ILE A 179 -16.01 -25.78 2.63
CA ILE A 179 -15.73 -25.61 1.20
C ILE A 179 -16.55 -24.46 0.60
N GLY A 180 -17.82 -24.33 1.00
CA GLY A 180 -18.71 -23.24 0.61
C GLY A 180 -18.13 -21.86 0.92
N PHE A 181 -17.49 -21.70 2.08
CA PHE A 181 -16.76 -20.49 2.47
C PHE A 181 -15.77 -20.00 1.40
N TYR A 182 -15.01 -20.90 0.77
CA TYR A 182 -14.07 -20.54 -0.30
C TYR A 182 -14.81 -20.16 -1.58
N ILE A 183 -15.85 -20.90 -1.94
CA ILE A 183 -16.65 -20.67 -3.15
C ILE A 183 -17.33 -19.30 -3.08
N GLU A 184 -17.95 -18.96 -1.95
CA GLU A 184 -18.56 -17.65 -1.68
C GLU A 184 -17.54 -16.52 -1.77
N ASN A 185 -16.28 -16.79 -1.42
CA ASN A 185 -15.17 -15.85 -1.55
C ASN A 185 -14.44 -15.94 -2.89
N GLY A 186 -15.06 -16.59 -3.88
CA GLY A 186 -14.63 -16.64 -5.27
C GLY A 186 -13.47 -17.58 -5.55
N ILE A 187 -13.09 -18.45 -4.61
CA ILE A 187 -12.05 -19.48 -4.76
C ILE A 187 -12.76 -20.80 -5.07
N SER A 188 -12.66 -21.24 -6.33
CA SER A 188 -13.23 -22.54 -6.72
C SER A 188 -12.49 -23.70 -6.04
N GLU A 189 -13.17 -24.84 -5.88
CA GLU A 189 -12.56 -26.05 -5.32
C GLU A 189 -11.32 -26.50 -6.08
N SER A 190 -11.33 -26.44 -7.42
CA SER A 190 -10.15 -26.78 -8.22
C SER A 190 -8.99 -25.84 -7.93
N THR A 191 -9.26 -24.54 -7.77
CA THR A 191 -8.23 -23.59 -7.34
C THR A 191 -7.69 -23.93 -5.96
N LEU A 192 -8.56 -24.24 -5.00
CA LEU A 192 -8.17 -24.58 -3.63
C LEU A 192 -7.24 -25.80 -3.59
N TYR A 193 -7.60 -26.87 -4.31
CA TYR A 193 -6.87 -28.13 -4.26
C TYR A 193 -5.60 -28.17 -5.11
N THR A 194 -5.59 -27.51 -6.28
CA THR A 194 -4.49 -27.64 -7.24
C THR A 194 -4.04 -26.35 -7.91
N GLY A 195 -4.74 -25.23 -7.69
CA GLY A 195 -4.47 -23.95 -8.36
C GLY A 195 -3.71 -22.92 -7.52
N LEU A 196 -3.43 -23.20 -6.24
CA LEU A 196 -2.64 -22.32 -5.38
C LEU A 196 -1.15 -22.47 -5.69
N VAL A 197 -0.43 -21.35 -5.80
CA VAL A 197 1.02 -21.33 -6.07
C VAL A 197 1.80 -20.91 -4.84
N SER A 198 2.98 -21.49 -4.62
CA SER A 198 3.84 -21.13 -3.47
C SER A 198 4.53 -19.78 -3.62
N VAL A 199 4.64 -19.28 -4.86
CA VAL A 199 5.25 -18.00 -5.19
C VAL A 199 4.41 -17.29 -6.24
N GLY A 200 4.25 -15.98 -6.08
CA GLY A 200 3.56 -15.13 -7.03
C GLY A 200 4.30 -13.85 -7.35
N LEU A 201 4.06 -13.33 -8.55
CA LEU A 201 4.57 -12.04 -9.00
C LEU A 201 3.41 -11.19 -9.51
N ILE A 202 3.33 -9.95 -9.06
CA ILE A 202 2.38 -8.97 -9.58
C ILE A 202 3.02 -7.59 -9.60
N ASP A 203 3.00 -6.93 -10.76
CA ASP A 203 3.70 -5.66 -11.00
C ASP A 203 5.19 -5.67 -10.59
N GLY A 204 5.90 -6.80 -10.67
CA GLY A 204 7.29 -6.88 -10.23
C GLY A 204 7.48 -6.90 -8.70
N ARG A 205 6.41 -7.08 -7.92
CA ARG A 205 6.47 -7.45 -6.49
C ARG A 205 6.29 -8.95 -6.35
N SER A 206 7.10 -9.53 -5.48
CA SER A 206 7.13 -10.98 -5.28
C SER A 206 6.54 -11.36 -3.94
N TYR A 207 5.81 -12.46 -3.96
CA TYR A 207 5.13 -13.03 -2.81
C TYR A 207 5.54 -14.48 -2.70
N GLY A 208 5.89 -14.92 -1.50
CA GLY A 208 6.33 -16.28 -1.23
C GLY A 208 5.65 -16.82 0.02
N SER A 209 5.74 -18.13 0.23
CA SER A 209 5.20 -18.75 1.44
C SER A 209 6.24 -19.64 2.10
N SER A 210 6.23 -19.69 3.42
CA SER A 210 6.99 -20.66 4.21
C SER A 210 6.05 -21.39 5.16
N GLN A 211 6.53 -22.49 5.73
CA GLN A 211 5.78 -23.26 6.70
C GLN A 211 6.71 -23.94 7.69
N TYR A 212 6.22 -24.09 8.92
CA TYR A 212 6.70 -25.11 9.82
C TYR A 212 5.64 -26.21 9.88
N VAL A 213 6.00 -27.37 9.35
CA VAL A 213 5.11 -28.53 9.23
C VAL A 213 4.41 -28.79 10.56
N ASN A 214 3.08 -28.90 10.50
CA ASN A 214 2.20 -29.15 11.63
C ASN A 214 2.12 -28.02 12.67
N HIS A 215 2.68 -26.83 12.41
CA HIS A 215 2.65 -25.71 13.35
C HIS A 215 2.03 -24.45 12.74
N TRP A 216 2.66 -23.89 11.72
CA TRP A 216 2.21 -22.64 11.12
C TRP A 216 2.56 -22.54 9.64
N VAL A 217 1.84 -21.67 8.94
CA VAL A 217 2.20 -21.20 7.59
C VAL A 217 2.34 -19.68 7.59
N GLU A 218 3.21 -19.17 6.74
CA GLU A 218 3.43 -17.74 6.56
C GLU A 218 3.39 -17.36 5.09
N ALA A 219 2.89 -16.15 4.84
CA ALA A 219 3.04 -15.45 3.57
C ALA A 219 4.09 -14.35 3.74
N HIS A 220 4.92 -14.18 2.72
CA HIS A 220 6.04 -13.25 2.68
C HIS A 220 5.93 -12.33 1.48
N PHE A 221 6.46 -11.12 1.64
CA PHE A 221 6.59 -10.11 0.60
C PHE A 221 8.05 -9.70 0.44
N HIS A 222 8.50 -9.56 -0.81
CA HIS A 222 9.73 -8.86 -1.13
C HIS A 222 9.61 -8.09 -2.45
N GLY A 223 10.48 -7.09 -2.63
CA GLY A 223 10.39 -6.11 -3.72
C GLY A 223 9.95 -4.73 -3.23
N ASN A 224 9.51 -3.88 -4.16
CA ASN A 224 9.23 -2.48 -3.86
C ASN A 224 7.93 -2.31 -3.05
N LEU A 225 8.05 -1.80 -1.82
CA LEU A 225 6.94 -1.58 -0.90
C LEU A 225 5.92 -0.58 -1.44
N PHE A 226 6.37 0.44 -2.19
CA PHE A 226 5.47 1.40 -2.84
C PHE A 226 4.61 0.67 -3.89
N PRO A 227 3.28 0.72 -3.82
CA PRO A 227 2.41 0.05 -4.78
C PRO A 227 2.42 0.77 -6.13
N ALA A 228 2.40 0.03 -7.23
CA ALA A 228 2.28 0.62 -8.58
C ALA A 228 0.87 1.12 -8.87
N MET A 229 -0.13 0.43 -8.32
CA MET A 229 -1.53 0.81 -8.35
C MET A 229 -2.08 0.89 -6.93
N LEU A 230 -2.80 1.97 -6.64
CA LEU A 230 -3.45 2.20 -5.35
C LEU A 230 -4.91 1.81 -5.40
N PHE A 231 -5.36 1.21 -4.32
CA PHE A 231 -6.74 0.88 -4.07
C PHE A 231 -7.25 1.83 -2.99
N PRO A 232 -7.90 2.94 -3.36
CA PRO A 232 -8.55 3.83 -2.42
C PRO A 232 -9.91 3.25 -1.99
N GLY A 233 -10.34 3.56 -0.77
CA GLY A 233 -11.66 3.23 -0.24
C GLY A 233 -11.81 1.81 0.32
N LYS A 234 -13.05 1.40 0.59
CA LYS A 234 -13.44 0.05 1.04
C LYS A 234 -14.49 -0.63 0.16
N ALA A 235 -14.83 -0.05 -0.99
CA ALA A 235 -15.85 -0.54 -1.91
C ALA A 235 -15.68 -2.02 -2.34
N TYR A 236 -14.44 -2.52 -2.35
CA TYR A 236 -14.10 -3.91 -2.71
C TYR A 236 -14.24 -4.90 -1.54
N GLU A 237 -14.41 -4.44 -0.29
CA GLU A 237 -14.62 -5.31 0.87
C GLU A 237 -16.04 -5.84 0.88
N ASN A 238 -17.04 -4.97 0.65
CA ASN A 238 -18.45 -5.28 0.88
C ASN A 238 -19.39 -4.75 -0.22
N TYR A 239 -19.01 -4.79 -1.51
CA TYR A 239 -19.81 -4.30 -2.66
C TYR A 239 -20.75 -3.14 -2.28
N ASN A 240 -20.18 -2.11 -1.68
CA ASN A 240 -20.89 -0.98 -1.11
C ASN A 240 -20.53 0.26 -1.92
N ASP A 241 -21.54 1.07 -2.25
CA ASP A 241 -21.38 2.31 -3.02
C ASP A 241 -20.70 3.43 -2.20
N GLU A 242 -19.76 3.09 -1.32
CA GLU A 242 -19.04 4.05 -0.50
C GLU A 242 -18.12 4.93 -1.36
N GLN A 243 -18.43 6.22 -1.35
CA GLN A 243 -17.61 7.23 -2.01
C GLN A 243 -16.32 7.46 -1.23
N THR A 244 -15.21 7.53 -1.95
CA THR A 244 -13.92 7.94 -1.38
C THR A 244 -13.64 9.38 -1.79
N ASP A 245 -13.39 10.29 -0.85
CA ASP A 245 -13.14 11.70 -1.22
C ASP A 245 -11.86 11.84 -2.05
N ASN A 246 -11.96 12.40 -3.26
CA ASN A 246 -10.85 12.57 -4.22
C ASN A 246 -9.64 13.25 -3.57
N LEU A 247 -9.88 14.32 -2.81
CA LEU A 247 -8.84 15.08 -2.15
C LEU A 247 -8.11 14.26 -1.07
N LYS A 248 -8.82 13.39 -0.34
CA LYS A 248 -8.20 12.53 0.67
C LYS A 248 -7.37 11.42 0.01
N ALA A 249 -7.88 10.82 -1.07
CA ALA A 249 -7.12 9.84 -1.86
C ALA A 249 -5.86 10.46 -2.48
N LEU A 250 -5.97 11.69 -3.01
CA LEU A 250 -4.83 12.44 -3.52
C LEU A 250 -3.82 12.76 -2.40
N LYS A 251 -4.27 13.23 -1.23
CA LYS A 251 -3.40 13.47 -0.07
C LYS A 251 -2.66 12.21 0.37
N ALA A 252 -3.37 11.07 0.48
CA ALA A 252 -2.79 9.78 0.81
C ALA A 252 -1.72 9.36 -0.20
N MET A 253 -2.01 9.50 -1.50
CA MET A 253 -1.07 9.23 -2.59
C MET A 253 0.18 10.11 -2.52
N LEU A 254 0.00 11.43 -2.34
CA LEU A 254 1.12 12.37 -2.25
C LEU A 254 1.99 12.10 -1.03
N MET A 255 1.39 11.77 0.10
CA MET A 255 2.12 11.41 1.32
C MET A 255 2.87 10.09 1.11
N LEU A 256 2.18 9.05 0.63
CA LEU A 256 2.77 7.73 0.40
C LEU A 256 4.01 7.80 -0.48
N TYR A 257 3.94 8.48 -1.62
CA TYR A 257 5.06 8.51 -2.57
C TYR A 257 6.06 9.65 -2.34
N ASN A 258 5.95 10.37 -1.22
CA ASN A 258 6.69 11.61 -0.97
C ASN A 258 6.67 12.55 -2.19
N ALA A 259 5.48 12.74 -2.76
CA ALA A 259 5.28 13.45 -4.00
C ALA A 259 4.72 14.86 -3.77
N THR A 260 4.85 15.69 -4.79
CA THR A 260 4.33 17.06 -4.82
C THR A 260 3.68 17.35 -6.16
N ILE A 261 2.81 18.36 -6.18
CA ILE A 261 2.14 18.87 -7.36
C ILE A 261 2.50 20.34 -7.50
N PHE A 262 2.92 20.75 -8.69
CA PHE A 262 3.18 22.15 -9.00
C PHE A 262 2.77 22.52 -10.43
N SER A 263 2.71 23.81 -10.73
CA SER A 263 2.53 24.30 -12.10
C SER A 263 3.90 24.62 -12.70
N ASP A 264 4.17 24.13 -13.90
CA ASP A 264 5.36 24.54 -14.65
C ASP A 264 5.18 25.93 -15.30
N PRO A 265 6.24 26.51 -15.91
CA PRO A 265 6.15 27.81 -16.58
C PRO A 265 5.14 27.86 -17.74
N GLU A 266 4.85 26.72 -18.38
CA GLU A 266 3.82 26.60 -19.42
C GLU A 266 2.39 26.48 -18.86
N GLY A 267 2.25 26.43 -17.53
CA GLY A 267 0.96 26.35 -16.85
C GLY A 267 0.36 24.93 -16.81
N ARG A 268 1.17 23.89 -17.05
CA ARG A 268 0.78 22.48 -16.90
C ARG A 268 0.93 22.06 -15.45
N ILE A 269 0.01 21.23 -14.98
CA ILE A 269 0.11 20.63 -13.64
C ILE A 269 1.06 19.43 -13.72
N VAL A 270 2.09 19.42 -12.87
CA VAL A 270 3.13 18.39 -12.84
C VAL A 270 3.04 17.63 -11.52
N LEU A 271 3.07 16.29 -11.59
CA LEU A 271 3.20 15.39 -10.44
C LEU A 271 4.61 14.82 -10.40
N LYS A 272 5.31 15.00 -9.26
CA LYS A 272 6.70 14.56 -9.15
C LYS A 272 7.08 14.21 -7.73
N ASN A 273 7.99 13.25 -7.57
CA ASN A 273 8.57 12.92 -6.27
C ASN A 273 9.44 14.08 -5.80
N LYS A 274 9.47 14.32 -4.49
CA LYS A 274 10.25 15.42 -3.91
C LYS A 274 11.76 15.25 -4.10
N ASP A 275 12.23 14.05 -4.44
CA ASP A 275 13.64 13.71 -4.68
C ASP A 275 14.01 13.56 -6.17
N ALA A 276 13.05 13.73 -7.08
CA ALA A 276 13.27 13.59 -8.53
C ALA A 276 13.82 14.89 -9.16
N TYR A 277 15.00 15.34 -8.76
CA TYR A 277 15.60 16.60 -9.24
C TYR A 277 16.06 16.54 -10.70
N THR A 278 16.17 17.70 -11.35
CA THR A 278 16.74 17.79 -12.70
C THR A 278 18.20 17.33 -12.74
N SER A 279 18.66 16.79 -13.86
CA SER A 279 20.07 16.44 -14.06
C SER A 279 20.95 17.68 -14.25
N ALA A 280 20.45 18.69 -14.96
CA ALA A 280 21.13 19.96 -15.17
C ALA A 280 21.33 20.72 -13.85
N ILE A 281 22.52 21.30 -13.68
CA ILE A 281 22.92 22.14 -12.55
C ILE A 281 23.07 23.56 -13.07
N ILE A 282 22.43 24.51 -12.40
CA ILE A 282 22.50 25.93 -12.69
C ILE A 282 23.57 26.55 -11.78
N ASP A 283 24.64 27.07 -12.36
CA ASP A 283 25.70 27.74 -11.61
C ASP A 283 25.29 29.17 -11.26
N ILE A 284 25.30 29.49 -9.96
CA ILE A 284 24.99 30.83 -9.45
C ILE A 284 26.31 31.54 -9.15
N ASP A 285 26.46 32.77 -9.66
CA ASP A 285 27.64 33.58 -9.42
C ASP A 285 27.67 34.03 -7.96
N ALA A 286 28.87 34.07 -7.38
CA ALA A 286 29.02 34.46 -5.98
C ALA A 286 28.54 35.89 -5.72
N ASP A 287 28.72 36.78 -6.69
CA ASP A 287 28.31 38.19 -6.62
C ASP A 287 26.79 38.37 -6.67
N ASP A 288 26.06 37.38 -7.19
CA ASP A 288 24.59 37.41 -7.29
C ASP A 288 23.92 36.76 -6.07
N VAL A 289 24.68 36.26 -5.09
CA VAL A 289 24.13 35.69 -3.85
C VAL A 289 24.02 36.77 -2.78
N VAL A 290 22.83 37.33 -2.60
CA VAL A 290 22.52 38.36 -1.60
C VAL A 290 22.59 37.80 -0.18
N SER A 291 22.04 36.59 0.02
CA SER A 291 22.15 35.89 1.30
C SER A 291 22.06 34.38 1.13
N LEU A 292 22.69 33.67 2.06
CA LEU A 292 22.69 32.21 2.11
C LEU A 292 22.71 31.76 3.58
N VAL A 293 21.68 31.03 3.98
CA VAL A 293 21.56 30.46 5.33
C VAL A 293 21.36 28.97 5.21
N ASN A 294 22.31 28.20 5.75
CA ASN A 294 22.20 26.76 5.87
C ASN A 294 21.77 26.39 7.29
N LYS A 295 20.73 25.57 7.39
CA LYS A 295 20.23 25.03 8.66
C LYS A 295 19.92 23.55 8.49
N ARG A 296 20.06 22.77 9.55
CA ARG A 296 19.58 21.39 9.54
C ARG A 296 18.06 21.42 9.33
N GLY A 297 17.53 20.53 8.50
CA GLY A 297 16.09 20.36 8.37
C GLY A 297 15.48 20.06 9.74
N ASN A 298 14.30 20.61 10.03
CA ASN A 298 13.56 20.18 11.20
C ASN A 298 13.05 18.76 10.96
N PRO A 299 13.09 17.88 11.97
CA PRO A 299 12.45 16.57 11.86
C PRO A 299 10.97 16.75 11.55
N GLU A 300 10.57 16.39 10.33
CA GLU A 300 9.15 16.35 9.95
C GLU A 300 8.58 15.03 10.43
N LYS A 301 7.45 15.08 11.15
CA LYS A 301 6.67 13.89 11.45
C LYS A 301 5.62 13.73 10.35
N PRO A 302 5.73 12.70 9.49
CA PRO A 302 4.76 12.48 8.43
C PRO A 302 3.38 12.21 9.02
N GLU A 303 2.34 12.85 8.47
CA GLU A 303 0.95 12.62 8.85
C GLU A 303 0.43 11.32 8.19
N ILE A 304 0.80 10.18 8.76
CA ILE A 304 0.54 8.85 8.17
C ILE A 304 -0.92 8.41 8.21
N ASN A 305 -1.74 8.99 9.09
CA ASN A 305 -3.16 8.61 9.23
C ASN A 305 -3.96 8.90 7.96
N CYS A 306 -3.46 9.74 7.05
CA CYS A 306 -4.10 9.92 5.75
C CYS A 306 -4.14 8.64 4.91
N LEU A 307 -3.31 7.63 5.21
CA LEU A 307 -3.35 6.31 4.56
C LEU A 307 -4.52 5.45 4.99
N ASP A 308 -5.25 5.79 6.07
CA ASP A 308 -6.44 5.03 6.50
C ASP A 308 -7.54 4.98 5.44
N ILE A 309 -7.47 5.86 4.43
CA ILE A 309 -8.36 5.84 3.27
C ILE A 309 -8.01 4.76 2.25
N LEU A 310 -6.81 4.20 2.32
CA LEU A 310 -6.40 3.13 1.43
C LEU A 310 -7.00 1.81 1.88
N ALA A 311 -7.07 0.91 0.90
CA ALA A 311 -7.65 -0.38 1.07
C ALA A 311 -6.88 -1.36 1.95
N GLY A 312 -7.62 -2.17 2.70
CA GLY A 312 -7.10 -3.15 3.65
C GLY A 312 -6.53 -2.53 4.93
N ASP A 313 -6.02 -3.37 5.83
CA ASP A 313 -5.32 -2.91 7.02
C ASP A 313 -3.97 -2.28 6.63
N THR A 314 -3.87 -0.96 6.78
CA THR A 314 -2.70 -0.19 6.39
C THR A 314 -1.64 -0.08 7.49
N THR A 315 -1.85 -0.66 8.67
CA THR A 315 -0.98 -0.49 9.85
C THR A 315 0.49 -0.81 9.54
N GLN A 316 0.75 -1.94 8.88
CA GLN A 316 2.12 -2.33 8.51
C GLN A 316 2.73 -1.37 7.49
N LEU A 317 1.96 -0.94 6.49
CA LEU A 317 2.42 0.02 5.48
C LEU A 317 2.74 1.36 6.14
N GLN A 318 1.84 1.88 6.97
CA GLN A 318 2.01 3.15 7.69
C GLN A 318 3.29 3.17 8.52
N SER A 319 3.56 2.12 9.29
CA SER A 319 4.77 2.05 10.12
C SER A 319 6.04 2.14 9.27
N ARG A 320 6.11 1.38 8.18
CA ARG A 320 7.31 1.33 7.32
C ARG A 320 7.53 2.61 6.53
N ILE A 321 6.45 3.19 6.00
CA ILE A 321 6.51 4.46 5.26
C ILE A 321 6.88 5.60 6.20
N LYS A 322 6.37 5.61 7.43
CA LYS A 322 6.75 6.61 8.44
C LYS A 322 8.25 6.62 8.68
N ASP A 323 8.84 5.45 8.97
CA ASP A 323 10.27 5.34 9.26
C ASP A 323 11.10 5.79 8.05
N TYR A 324 10.73 5.34 6.85
CA TYR A 324 11.38 5.76 5.60
C TYR A 324 11.33 7.28 5.37
N LEU A 325 10.18 7.91 5.60
CA LEU A 325 10.02 9.35 5.40
C LEU A 325 10.77 10.15 6.47
N ILE A 326 10.77 9.71 7.73
CA ILE A 326 11.57 10.34 8.79
C ILE A 326 13.05 10.32 8.40
N ASP A 327 13.59 9.17 8.01
CA ASP A 327 14.98 9.03 7.57
C ASP A 327 15.28 9.92 6.35
N PHE A 328 14.35 9.96 5.39
CA PHE A 328 14.46 10.84 4.23
C PHE A 328 14.61 12.31 4.64
N HIS A 329 13.75 12.81 5.52
CA HIS A 329 13.74 14.22 5.92
C HIS A 329 14.90 14.57 6.87
N ASP A 330 15.23 13.70 7.83
CA ASP A 330 16.31 13.90 8.80
C ASP A 330 17.70 13.93 8.13
N SER A 331 17.82 13.33 6.95
CA SER A 331 19.04 13.36 6.13
C SER A 331 19.30 14.71 5.44
N LYS A 332 18.34 15.65 5.42
CA LYS A 332 18.43 16.87 4.60
C LYS A 332 18.94 18.09 5.39
N TRP A 333 19.82 18.85 4.74
CA TRP A 333 20.12 20.22 5.14
C TRP A 333 19.27 21.18 4.34
N SER A 334 18.57 22.08 5.01
CA SER A 334 17.81 23.16 4.40
C SER A 334 18.72 24.35 4.13
N CYS A 335 18.56 24.93 2.95
CA CYS A 335 19.20 26.14 2.51
C CYS A 335 18.10 27.18 2.22
N GLU A 336 18.26 28.39 2.75
CA GLU A 336 17.47 29.56 2.37
C GLU A 336 18.42 30.55 1.70
N ALA A 337 18.14 30.93 0.46
CA ALA A 337 19.00 31.82 -0.32
C ALA A 337 18.18 32.92 -0.98
N VAL A 338 18.79 34.10 -1.07
CA VAL A 338 18.33 35.21 -1.90
C VAL A 338 19.34 35.41 -3.02
N ILE A 339 18.88 35.31 -4.27
CA ILE A 339 19.71 35.37 -5.48
C ILE A 339 19.23 36.54 -6.34
N ASP A 340 20.11 37.46 -6.67
CA ASP A 340 19.84 38.64 -7.50
C ASP A 340 19.79 38.27 -9.00
N GLN A 341 19.32 39.20 -9.83
CA GLN A 341 19.23 39.11 -11.30
C GLN A 341 18.27 38.03 -11.80
N LEU A 342 16.96 38.26 -11.66
CA LEU A 342 15.92 37.33 -12.14
C LEU A 342 16.11 36.92 -13.61
N SER A 343 16.60 37.85 -14.43
CA SER A 343 16.79 37.66 -15.88
C SER A 343 17.97 36.76 -16.25
N LYS A 344 18.99 36.66 -15.39
CA LYS A 344 20.20 35.85 -15.64
C LYS A 344 19.94 34.35 -15.46
N TYR A 345 19.08 34.01 -14.50
CA TYR A 345 18.82 32.63 -14.09
C TYR A 345 17.40 32.20 -14.42
N ASN A 346 17.24 31.02 -15.01
CA ASN A 346 15.93 30.38 -15.18
C ASN A 346 15.72 29.32 -14.10
N LEU A 347 15.32 29.77 -12.90
CA LEU A 347 15.07 28.87 -11.77
C LEU A 347 13.64 28.34 -11.80
N SER A 348 13.50 27.06 -11.45
CA SER A 348 12.22 26.37 -11.30
C SER A 348 12.26 25.38 -10.13
N LEU A 349 11.10 24.97 -9.61
CA LEU A 349 11.04 23.95 -8.56
C LEU A 349 11.77 22.67 -9.00
N GLN A 350 12.48 22.04 -8.07
CA GLN A 350 13.28 20.83 -8.28
C GLN A 350 14.46 20.95 -9.25
N SER A 351 14.80 22.17 -9.71
CA SER A 351 16.08 22.43 -10.36
C SER A 351 17.24 22.28 -9.37
N LYS A 352 18.40 21.83 -9.86
CA LYS A 352 19.64 21.86 -9.09
C LYS A 352 20.38 23.17 -9.32
N LEU A 353 20.90 23.77 -8.26
CA LEU A 353 21.74 24.96 -8.31
C LEU A 353 23.05 24.73 -7.57
N ARG A 354 24.13 25.35 -8.07
CA ARG A 354 25.43 25.35 -7.41
C ARG A 354 25.70 26.73 -6.85
N ILE A 355 25.88 26.82 -5.53
CA ILE A 355 26.33 28.03 -4.82
C ILE A 355 27.55 27.63 -4.00
N GLN A 356 28.66 28.35 -4.14
CA GLN A 356 29.88 28.13 -3.33
C GLN A 356 30.32 26.65 -3.33
N ASN A 357 30.34 26.01 -4.50
CA ASN A 357 30.68 24.59 -4.72
C ASN A 357 29.73 23.54 -4.09
N ASN A 358 28.67 23.95 -3.41
CA ASN A 358 27.64 23.05 -2.90
C ASN A 358 26.47 22.97 -3.87
N ILE A 359 25.88 21.78 -4.02
CA ILE A 359 24.74 21.55 -4.90
C ILE A 359 23.48 21.48 -4.04
N TYR A 360 22.50 22.32 -4.38
CA TYR A 360 21.21 22.39 -3.72
C TYR A 360 20.09 22.08 -4.71
N ALA A 361 18.99 21.50 -4.23
CA ALA A 361 17.78 21.27 -5.00
C ALA A 361 16.64 22.15 -4.51
N ILE A 362 16.06 22.94 -5.41
CA ILE A 362 14.99 23.89 -5.07
C ILE A 362 13.73 23.15 -4.62
N THR A 363 13.23 23.48 -3.43
CA THR A 363 11.98 22.94 -2.85
C THR A 363 10.89 23.99 -2.77
N GLU A 364 11.26 25.27 -2.64
CA GLU A 364 10.34 26.41 -2.75
C GLU A 364 11.03 27.52 -3.55
N LEU A 365 10.25 28.24 -4.36
CA LEU A 365 10.73 29.32 -5.21
C LEU A 365 9.72 30.46 -5.26
N GLU A 366 10.18 31.66 -4.92
CA GLU A 366 9.43 32.91 -5.06
C GLU A 366 10.25 33.90 -5.91
N ARG A 367 9.57 34.62 -6.81
CA ARG A 367 10.17 35.66 -7.66
C ARG A 367 9.73 37.03 -7.16
N ASN A 368 10.68 37.87 -6.78
CA ASN A 368 10.46 39.23 -6.34
C ASN A 368 10.88 40.21 -7.43
N TYR A 369 9.94 40.61 -8.28
CA TYR A 369 10.20 41.52 -9.39
C TYR A 369 10.52 42.97 -8.98
N ILE A 370 10.28 43.35 -7.72
CA ILE A 370 10.55 44.70 -7.23
C ILE A 370 12.04 44.85 -6.94
N ASP A 371 12.60 43.86 -6.24
CA ASP A 371 14.01 43.85 -5.84
C ASP A 371 14.91 43.12 -6.85
N ASP A 372 14.33 42.57 -7.92
CA ASP A 372 14.98 41.72 -8.94
C ASP A 372 15.61 40.42 -8.38
N GLU A 373 14.96 39.84 -7.36
CA GLU A 373 15.50 38.70 -6.60
C GLU A 373 14.66 37.42 -6.71
N TYR A 374 15.33 36.27 -6.68
CA TYR A 374 14.75 34.99 -6.29
C TYR A 374 14.88 34.78 -4.78
N LYS A 375 13.80 34.35 -4.13
CA LYS A 375 13.84 33.76 -2.79
C LYS A 375 13.68 32.25 -2.93
N VAL A 376 14.67 31.51 -2.46
CA VAL A 376 14.79 30.07 -2.67
C VAL A 376 14.85 29.36 -1.33
N LYS A 377 14.04 28.32 -1.16
CA LYS A 377 14.35 27.24 -0.21
C LYS A 377 14.80 26.02 -0.99
N ALA A 378 15.84 25.36 -0.48
CA ALA A 378 16.43 24.22 -1.15
C ALA A 378 16.94 23.18 -0.13
N TRP A 379 17.13 21.95 -0.60
CA TRP A 379 17.85 20.92 0.15
C TRP A 379 19.25 20.73 -0.41
N LEU A 380 20.25 20.65 0.47
CA LEU A 380 21.60 20.21 0.09
C LEU A 380 21.55 18.75 -0.36
N LEU A 381 22.20 18.45 -1.48
CA LEU A 381 22.26 17.11 -2.08
C LEU A 381 23.49 16.32 -1.68
#